data_AF-A0A1E7EYC5-F1
#
_entry.id   AF-A0A1E7EYC5-F1
#
_cell.length_a   1.000
_cell.length_b   1.000
_cell.length_c   1.000
_cell.angle_alpha   90.00
_cell.angle_beta   90.00
_cell.angle_gamma   90.00
#
_symmetry.space_group_name_H-M   'P 1'
#
loop_
_entity.id
_entity.type
_entity.pdbx_description
1 polymer ?
#
loop_
_entity_poly.entity_id
_entity_poly.type
_entity_poly.pdbx_seq_one_letter_code
_entity_poly.pdbx_strand_id
1 'polypeptide(L)'
;MGDTPKTPKGVSDAMFKFMCDEHSLGMTEWTKMELANVVGYANPRSENCGKGLKVLVNDEGLAVKGSKSDTLILTTKGIASKPKESKPKDMHEVHDRFIKGLKHKLKSGKDKVDKLWEILKDRQVHDIKDVSEKLGYSNPRSFLNTKIIATMKDMDLAKKDSGKGKIQMTDKPFPSNLA
;
A
#
# COMPACT_ATOMS: atom_id res chain seq x y z
N MET A 1 16.46 12.33 0.67
CA MET A 1 16.70 10.98 1.23
C MET A 1 16.91 11.16 2.71
N GLY A 2 16.08 10.55 3.56
CA GLY A 2 16.28 10.61 5.01
C GLY A 2 17.44 9.72 5.43
N ASP A 3 18.13 10.07 6.51
CA ASP A 3 19.22 9.27 7.06
C ASP A 3 18.75 7.85 7.39
N THR A 4 19.47 6.84 6.87
CA THR A 4 19.27 5.43 7.22
C THR A 4 19.40 5.27 8.74
N PRO A 5 18.39 4.76 9.46
CA PRO A 5 18.47 4.60 10.91
C PRO A 5 19.61 3.67 11.29
N LYS A 6 20.50 4.12 12.18
CA LYS A 6 21.73 3.38 12.54
C LYS A 6 21.56 2.40 13.70
N THR A 7 20.41 2.41 14.39
CA THR A 7 20.14 1.54 15.55
C THR A 7 18.98 0.60 15.27
N PRO A 8 18.96 -0.61 15.85
CA PRO A 8 17.83 -1.54 15.71
C PRO A 8 16.49 -0.93 16.09
N LYS A 9 16.44 -0.15 17.18
CA LYS A 9 15.22 0.55 17.61
C LYS A 9 14.77 1.59 16.59
N GLY A 10 15.69 2.42 16.08
CA GLY A 10 15.36 3.40 15.04
C GLY A 10 14.87 2.76 13.74
N VAL A 11 15.40 1.57 13.40
CA VAL A 11 14.88 0.78 12.29
C VAL A 11 13.46 0.27 12.58
N SER A 12 13.21 -0.30 13.77
CA SER A 12 11.87 -0.74 14.19
C SER A 12 10.84 0.38 14.09
N ASP A 13 11.17 1.56 14.64
CA ASP A 13 10.29 2.73 14.64
C ASP A 13 9.97 3.21 13.22
N ALA A 14 10.97 3.24 12.33
CA ALA A 14 10.76 3.65 10.95
C ALA A 14 9.92 2.62 10.16
N MET A 15 10.15 1.33 10.37
CA MET A 15 9.32 0.26 9.78
C MET A 15 7.88 0.33 10.30
N PHE A 16 7.70 0.50 11.60
CA PHE A 16 6.39 0.59 12.23
C PHE A 16 5.61 1.80 11.72
N LYS A 17 6.26 2.96 11.63
CA LYS A 17 5.66 4.17 11.05
C LYS A 17 5.19 3.92 9.63
N PHE A 18 6.06 3.35 8.78
CA PHE A 18 5.69 3.01 7.40
C PHE A 18 4.52 2.02 7.34
N MET A 19 4.52 0.97 8.16
CA MET A 19 3.41 0.01 8.22
C MET A 19 2.11 0.69 8.66
N CYS A 20 2.16 1.64 9.62
CA CYS A 20 0.99 2.41 10.03
C CYS A 20 0.45 3.27 8.91
N ASP A 21 1.33 4.03 8.25
CA ASP A 21 1.00 4.91 7.12
C ASP A 21 0.34 4.09 6.00
N GLU A 22 0.93 2.96 5.62
CA GLU A 22 0.40 2.07 4.58
C GLU A 22 -0.90 1.36 5.03
N HIS A 23 -1.04 1.04 6.32
CA HIS A 23 -2.28 0.48 6.87
C HIS A 23 -3.43 1.48 6.80
N SER A 24 -3.19 2.78 6.97
CA SER A 24 -4.22 3.80 6.74
C SER A 24 -4.77 3.74 5.31
N LEU A 25 -3.92 3.33 4.36
CA LEU A 25 -4.28 3.15 2.95
C LEU A 25 -4.87 1.78 2.64
N GLY A 26 -4.94 0.87 3.62
CA GLY A 26 -5.46 -0.50 3.45
C GLY A 26 -4.47 -1.61 3.35
N MET A 27 -3.19 -1.30 3.38
CA MET A 27 -2.19 -2.35 3.34
C MET A 27 -2.20 -3.07 4.66
N THR A 28 -2.43 -4.37 4.61
CA THR A 28 -2.42 -5.20 5.81
C THR A 28 -1.17 -6.05 5.91
N GLU A 29 -0.41 -6.20 4.81
CA GLU A 29 0.70 -7.13 4.70
C GLU A 29 1.87 -6.55 3.89
N TRP A 30 3.09 -6.77 4.39
CA TRP A 30 4.34 -6.27 3.80
C TRP A 30 5.40 -7.35 3.82
N THR A 31 6.17 -7.46 2.75
CA THR A 31 7.38 -8.29 2.73
C THR A 31 8.47 -7.64 3.58
N LYS A 32 9.31 -8.47 4.20
CA LYS A 32 10.50 -7.99 4.92
C LYS A 32 11.44 -7.18 4.03
N MET A 33 11.47 -7.50 2.72
CA MET A 33 12.26 -6.76 1.74
C MET A 33 11.73 -5.34 1.50
N GLU A 34 10.42 -5.15 1.38
CA GLU A 34 9.82 -3.81 1.30
C GLU A 34 10.14 -2.97 2.53
N LEU A 35 10.02 -3.57 3.72
CA LEU A 35 10.34 -2.91 4.99
C LEU A 35 11.84 -2.56 5.09
N ALA A 36 12.74 -3.42 4.63
CA ALA A 36 14.16 -3.11 4.58
C ALA A 36 14.44 -1.94 3.62
N ASN A 37 13.85 -1.95 2.42
CA ASN A 37 14.08 -0.91 1.44
C ASN A 37 13.60 0.47 1.91
N VAL A 38 12.45 0.56 2.60
CA VAL A 38 11.94 1.85 3.07
C VAL A 38 12.80 2.47 4.16
N VAL A 39 13.48 1.65 4.96
CA VAL A 39 14.42 2.13 5.98
C VAL A 39 15.87 2.21 5.47
N GLY A 40 16.10 2.09 4.16
CA GLY A 40 17.41 2.30 3.54
C GLY A 40 18.35 1.08 3.56
N TYR A 41 17.82 -0.13 3.75
CA TYR A 41 18.59 -1.37 3.74
C TYR A 41 18.25 -2.23 2.51
N ALA A 42 19.28 -2.65 1.77
CA ALA A 42 19.12 -3.53 0.61
C ALA A 42 18.75 -4.98 0.97
N ASN A 43 18.93 -5.39 2.24
CA ASN A 43 18.68 -6.74 2.69
C ASN A 43 18.07 -6.76 4.10
N PRO A 44 16.93 -7.44 4.33
CA PRO A 44 16.33 -7.57 5.65
C PRO A 44 17.18 -8.34 6.66
N ARG A 45 18.22 -9.06 6.22
CA ARG A 45 19.16 -9.81 7.07
C ARG A 45 20.40 -9.01 7.48
N SER A 46 20.57 -7.78 7.00
CA SER A 46 21.64 -6.89 7.48
C SER A 46 21.52 -6.69 8.99
N GLU A 47 22.65 -6.57 9.71
CA GLU A 47 22.67 -6.64 11.17
C GLU A 47 21.62 -5.75 11.86
N ASN A 48 21.63 -4.44 11.59
CA ASN A 48 20.70 -3.50 12.21
C ASN A 48 19.26 -3.68 11.70
N CYS A 49 19.08 -4.04 10.44
CA CYS A 49 17.75 -4.29 9.86
C CYS A 49 17.10 -5.54 10.45
N GLY A 50 17.84 -6.64 10.55
CA GLY A 50 17.39 -7.90 11.13
C GLY A 50 17.10 -7.75 12.62
N LYS A 51 17.95 -7.04 13.37
CA LYS A 51 17.69 -6.70 14.77
C LYS A 51 16.46 -5.80 14.91
N GLY A 52 16.27 -4.81 14.04
CA GLY A 52 15.08 -3.95 14.06
C GLY A 52 13.77 -4.72 13.79
N LEU A 53 13.77 -5.64 12.82
CA LEU A 53 12.65 -6.55 12.58
C LEU A 53 12.35 -7.43 13.81
N LYS A 54 13.40 -7.88 14.52
CA LYS A 54 13.23 -8.64 15.77
C LYS A 54 12.62 -7.79 16.87
N VAL A 55 13.06 -6.53 17.02
CA VAL A 55 12.47 -5.59 17.99
C VAL A 55 10.98 -5.41 17.71
N LEU A 56 10.63 -5.10 16.45
CA LEU A 56 9.24 -4.89 16.03
C LEU A 56 8.31 -6.07 16.34
N VAL A 57 8.79 -7.29 16.11
CA VAL A 57 7.99 -8.53 16.21
C VAL A 57 8.03 -9.14 17.60
N ASN A 58 9.22 -9.31 18.17
CA ASN A 58 9.41 -10.07 19.40
C ASN A 58 9.41 -9.20 20.64
N ASP A 59 10.12 -8.07 20.60
CA ASP A 59 10.33 -7.25 21.79
C ASP A 59 9.12 -6.32 22.01
N GLU A 60 8.56 -5.78 20.93
CA GLU A 60 7.45 -4.83 20.97
C GLU A 60 6.08 -5.46 20.66
N GLY A 61 6.06 -6.59 19.92
CA GLY A 61 4.83 -7.27 19.55
C GLY A 61 3.88 -6.44 18.67
N LEU A 62 4.43 -5.49 17.89
CA LEU A 62 3.64 -4.59 17.05
C LEU A 62 3.30 -5.21 15.69
N ALA A 63 4.09 -6.20 15.25
CA ALA A 63 3.87 -6.95 14.03
C ALA A 63 4.02 -8.45 14.27
N VAL A 64 3.38 -9.25 13.42
CA VAL A 64 3.51 -10.72 13.40
C VAL A 64 3.66 -11.22 11.97
N LYS A 65 4.04 -12.50 11.84
CA LYS A 65 4.16 -13.17 10.54
C LYS A 65 2.82 -13.12 9.79
N GLY A 66 2.88 -12.74 8.52
CA GLY A 66 1.73 -12.74 7.61
C GLY A 66 1.41 -14.10 7.02
N SER A 67 0.66 -14.08 5.92
CA SER A 67 0.24 -15.27 5.17
C SER A 67 1.42 -16.01 4.54
N LYS A 68 2.51 -15.29 4.22
CA LYS A 68 3.75 -15.84 3.64
C LYS A 68 4.90 -15.79 4.62
N SER A 69 5.87 -16.69 4.45
CA SER A 69 7.01 -16.83 5.38
C SER A 69 7.88 -15.57 5.51
N ASP A 70 7.89 -14.73 4.48
CA ASP A 70 8.69 -13.52 4.36
C ASP A 70 7.88 -12.23 4.56
N THR A 71 6.65 -12.34 5.05
CA THR A 71 5.73 -11.20 5.23
C THR A 71 5.42 -10.93 6.70
N LEU A 72 5.03 -9.70 6.98
CA LEU A 72 4.57 -9.21 8.27
C LEU A 72 3.22 -8.49 8.12
N ILE A 73 2.40 -8.56 9.17
CA ILE A 73 1.15 -7.80 9.34
C ILE A 73 1.19 -7.07 10.69
N LEU A 74 0.47 -5.96 10.83
CA LEU A 74 0.32 -5.32 12.15
C LEU A 74 -0.55 -6.19 13.07
N THR A 75 -0.17 -6.28 14.34
CA THR A 75 -1.02 -6.89 15.38
C THR A 75 -2.12 -5.92 15.80
N THR A 76 -3.12 -6.41 16.55
CA THR A 76 -4.10 -5.54 17.21
C THR A 76 -3.41 -4.48 18.09
N LYS A 77 -2.32 -4.86 18.78
CA LYS A 77 -1.48 -3.93 19.54
C LYS A 77 -0.82 -2.90 18.63
N GLY A 78 -0.23 -3.32 17.51
CA GLY A 78 0.37 -2.40 16.53
C GLY A 78 -0.65 -1.40 15.98
N ILE A 79 -1.86 -1.85 15.65
CA ILE A 79 -2.94 -0.99 15.16
C ILE A 79 -3.40 0.01 16.24
N ALA A 80 -3.50 -0.41 17.50
CA ALA A 80 -3.86 0.46 18.61
C ALA A 80 -2.76 1.48 18.95
N SER A 81 -1.50 1.11 18.75
CA SER A 81 -0.32 1.96 18.97
C SER A 81 0.01 2.88 17.79
N LYS A 82 -0.87 2.98 16.79
CA LYS A 82 -0.67 3.87 15.64
C LYS A 82 -0.35 5.29 16.11
N PRO A 83 0.71 5.92 15.59
CA PRO A 83 0.91 7.35 15.77
C PRO A 83 -0.37 8.08 15.35
N LYS A 84 -0.81 9.09 16.11
CA LYS A 84 -1.95 9.92 15.69
C LYS A 84 -1.61 10.55 14.35
N GLU A 85 -2.17 10.01 13.28
CA GLU A 85 -2.04 10.59 11.95
C GLU A 85 -2.68 11.97 11.93
N SER A 86 -2.08 12.90 11.17
CA SER A 86 -2.81 14.09 10.76
C SER A 86 -3.96 13.63 9.87
N LYS A 87 -5.19 13.86 10.34
CA LYS A 87 -6.37 13.71 9.50
C LYS A 87 -6.14 14.47 8.20
N PRO A 88 -6.45 13.88 7.04
CA PRO A 88 -6.34 14.61 5.79
C PRO A 88 -7.20 15.87 5.86
N LYS A 89 -6.67 16.98 5.34
CA LYS A 89 -7.30 18.30 5.41
C LYS A 89 -8.54 18.39 4.54
N ASP A 90 -8.50 17.73 3.39
CA ASP A 90 -9.52 17.77 2.36
C ASP A 90 -9.50 16.48 1.51
N MET A 91 -10.45 16.37 0.59
CA MET A 91 -10.54 15.24 -0.35
C MET A 91 -9.35 15.12 -1.30
N HIS A 92 -8.69 16.23 -1.64
CA HIS A 92 -7.52 16.19 -2.52
C HIS A 92 -6.37 15.43 -1.84
N GLU A 93 -6.10 15.74 -0.56
CA GLU A 93 -5.08 15.05 0.22
C GLU A 93 -5.39 13.56 0.38
N VAL A 94 -6.66 13.20 0.51
CA VAL A 94 -7.10 11.79 0.52
C VAL A 94 -6.73 11.09 -0.79
N HIS A 95 -7.13 11.66 -1.93
CA HIS A 95 -6.84 11.09 -3.24
C HIS A 95 -5.34 10.98 -3.51
N ASP A 96 -4.56 12.01 -3.18
CA ASP A 96 -3.11 12.03 -3.32
C ASP A 96 -2.45 10.91 -2.53
N ARG A 97 -2.89 10.70 -1.28
CA ARG A 97 -2.40 9.61 -0.43
C ARG A 97 -2.65 8.25 -1.09
N PHE A 98 -3.83 8.03 -1.66
CA PHE A 98 -4.15 6.77 -2.36
C PHE A 98 -3.36 6.57 -3.65
N ILE A 99 -3.29 7.59 -4.50
CA ILE A 99 -2.51 7.56 -5.75
C ILE A 99 -1.04 7.28 -5.46
N LYS A 100 -0.48 7.96 -4.45
CA LYS A 100 0.91 7.77 -4.02
C LYS A 100 1.15 6.36 -3.48
N GLY A 101 0.25 5.84 -2.64
CA GLY A 101 0.32 4.47 -2.13
C GLY A 101 0.32 3.43 -3.26
N LEU A 102 -0.61 3.57 -4.22
CA LEU A 102 -0.70 2.68 -5.37
C LEU A 102 0.58 2.73 -6.23
N LYS A 103 1.08 3.94 -6.53
CA LYS A 103 2.36 4.13 -7.25
C LYS A 103 3.55 3.55 -6.48
N HIS A 104 3.55 3.60 -5.15
CA HIS A 104 4.64 3.05 -4.34
C HIS A 104 4.70 1.52 -4.47
N LYS A 105 3.54 0.86 -4.41
CA LYS A 105 3.44 -0.61 -4.48
C LYS A 105 3.68 -1.20 -5.86
N LEU A 106 3.41 -0.44 -6.91
CA LEU A 106 3.64 -0.91 -8.26
C LEU A 106 5.14 -0.95 -8.58
N LYS A 107 5.65 -2.11 -9.00
CA LYS A 107 7.00 -2.21 -9.57
C LYS A 107 7.09 -1.57 -10.96
N SER A 108 5.97 -1.53 -11.69
CA SER A 108 5.87 -1.07 -13.08
C SER A 108 4.45 -0.56 -13.37
N GLY A 109 4.29 0.35 -14.34
CA GLY A 109 2.97 0.93 -14.68
C GLY A 109 2.56 2.13 -13.81
N LYS A 110 3.50 2.72 -13.06
CA LYS A 110 3.26 3.90 -12.21
C LYS A 110 2.78 5.11 -13.02
N ASP A 111 3.23 5.22 -14.26
CA ASP A 111 2.89 6.24 -15.25
C ASP A 111 1.41 6.20 -15.67
N LYS A 112 0.72 5.07 -15.45
CA LYS A 112 -0.70 4.90 -15.80
C LYS A 112 -1.65 5.20 -14.65
N VAL A 113 -1.15 5.33 -13.41
CA VAL A 113 -1.98 5.42 -12.21
C VAL A 113 -2.86 6.67 -12.21
N ASP A 114 -2.32 7.83 -12.59
CA ASP A 114 -3.12 9.07 -12.59
C ASP A 114 -4.26 8.99 -13.62
N LYS A 115 -3.98 8.46 -14.81
CA LYS A 115 -5.00 8.27 -15.85
C LYS A 115 -6.05 7.24 -15.42
N LEU A 116 -5.64 6.18 -14.73
CA LEU A 116 -6.55 5.19 -14.19
C LEU A 116 -7.47 5.81 -13.13
N TRP A 117 -6.91 6.65 -12.25
CA TRP A 117 -7.69 7.38 -11.26
C TRP A 117 -8.77 8.25 -11.91
N GLU A 118 -8.42 9.02 -12.94
CA GLU A 118 -9.37 9.86 -13.67
C GLU A 118 -10.54 9.07 -14.30
N ILE A 119 -10.30 7.82 -14.71
CA ILE A 119 -11.34 6.94 -15.24
C ILE A 119 -12.25 6.42 -14.11
N LEU A 120 -11.69 6.04 -12.97
CA LEU A 120 -12.39 5.31 -11.92
C LEU A 120 -12.97 6.19 -10.80
N LYS A 121 -12.59 7.47 -10.72
CA LYS A 121 -13.05 8.38 -9.67
C LYS A 121 -14.56 8.69 -9.71
N ASP A 122 -15.23 8.34 -10.81
CA ASP A 122 -16.69 8.42 -10.94
C ASP A 122 -17.45 7.36 -10.12
N ARG A 123 -16.72 6.41 -9.52
CA ARG A 123 -17.22 5.30 -8.69
C ARG A 123 -18.15 4.33 -9.43
N GLN A 124 -18.25 4.45 -10.74
CA GLN A 124 -19.04 3.56 -11.58
C GLN A 124 -18.33 2.22 -11.77
N VAL A 125 -19.09 1.24 -12.23
CA VAL A 125 -18.53 -0.05 -12.63
C VAL A 125 -18.01 0.07 -14.06
N HIS A 126 -16.74 -0.21 -14.27
CA HIS A 126 -16.10 -0.18 -15.59
C HIS A 126 -15.71 -1.57 -16.05
N ASP A 127 -15.76 -1.81 -17.37
CA ASP A 127 -15.15 -2.99 -17.98
C ASP A 127 -13.62 -2.81 -18.00
N ILE A 128 -12.89 -3.84 -17.55
CA ILE A 128 -11.42 -3.85 -17.52
C ILE A 128 -10.85 -3.68 -18.93
N LYS A 129 -11.55 -4.19 -19.95
CA LYS A 129 -11.16 -4.02 -21.35
C LYS A 129 -11.17 -2.56 -21.76
N ASP A 130 -12.26 -1.85 -21.50
CA ASP A 130 -12.42 -0.43 -21.84
C ASP A 130 -11.41 0.42 -21.07
N VAL A 131 -11.19 0.11 -19.79
CA VAL A 131 -10.15 0.76 -18.98
C VAL A 131 -8.77 0.56 -19.61
N SER A 132 -8.46 -0.66 -20.04
CA SER A 132 -7.16 -0.97 -20.68
C SER A 132 -6.92 -0.17 -21.94
N GLU A 133 -7.94 -0.08 -22.79
CA GLU A 133 -7.91 0.67 -24.04
C GLU A 133 -7.73 2.17 -23.77
N LYS A 134 -8.47 2.73 -22.80
CA LYS A 134 -8.29 4.12 -22.35
C LYS A 134 -6.90 4.38 -21.78
N LEU A 135 -6.27 3.40 -21.13
CA LEU A 135 -4.88 3.50 -20.66
C LEU A 135 -3.83 3.38 -21.78
N GLY A 136 -4.26 3.04 -23.00
CA GLY A 136 -3.40 2.90 -24.19
C GLY A 136 -2.70 1.54 -24.27
N TYR A 137 -3.24 0.50 -23.63
CA TYR A 137 -2.73 -0.86 -23.82
C TYR A 137 -3.28 -1.46 -25.11
N SER A 138 -2.38 -2.03 -25.93
CA SER A 138 -2.74 -2.77 -27.14
C SER A 138 -3.46 -4.08 -26.86
N ASN A 139 -3.28 -4.65 -25.67
CA ASN A 139 -3.97 -5.85 -25.21
C ASN A 139 -4.69 -5.58 -23.87
N PRO A 140 -6.01 -5.78 -23.80
CA PRO A 140 -6.80 -5.71 -22.57
C PRO A 140 -6.31 -6.59 -21.41
N ARG A 141 -5.63 -7.71 -21.74
CA ARG A 141 -4.99 -8.60 -20.77
C ARG A 141 -3.52 -8.27 -20.55
N SER A 142 -3.11 -7.03 -20.83
CA SER A 142 -1.77 -6.55 -20.53
C SER A 142 -1.41 -6.90 -19.09
N PHE A 143 -0.26 -7.58 -18.92
CA PHE A 143 0.26 -7.97 -17.62
C PHE A 143 0.36 -6.80 -16.64
N LEU A 144 0.65 -5.61 -17.15
CA LEU A 144 0.71 -4.38 -16.37
C LEU A 144 -0.66 -3.96 -15.84
N ASN A 145 -1.70 -4.03 -16.67
CA ASN A 145 -3.06 -3.69 -16.26
C ASN A 145 -3.56 -4.65 -15.16
N THR A 146 -3.36 -5.96 -15.36
CA THR A 146 -3.70 -6.98 -14.37
C THR A 146 -3.00 -6.74 -13.04
N LYS A 147 -1.72 -6.35 -13.07
CA LYS A 147 -0.97 -6.02 -11.85
C LYS A 147 -1.54 -4.80 -11.12
N ILE A 148 -1.86 -3.72 -11.84
CA ILE A 148 -2.44 -2.52 -11.23
C ILE A 148 -3.76 -2.86 -10.54
N ILE A 149 -4.65 -3.57 -11.23
CA ILE A 149 -5.95 -3.98 -10.69
C ILE A 149 -5.80 -4.91 -9.48
N ALA A 150 -4.88 -5.87 -9.55
CA ALA A 150 -4.59 -6.75 -8.41
C ALA A 150 -4.10 -5.94 -7.20
N THR A 151 -3.15 -5.02 -7.39
CA THR A 151 -2.68 -4.14 -6.32
C THR A 151 -3.80 -3.27 -5.76
N MET A 152 -4.69 -2.72 -6.58
CA MET A 152 -5.85 -1.97 -6.09
C MET A 152 -6.79 -2.83 -5.24
N LYS A 153 -7.02 -4.09 -5.59
CA LYS A 153 -7.83 -5.02 -4.80
C LYS A 153 -7.15 -5.43 -3.49
N ASP A 154 -5.83 -5.59 -3.51
CA ASP A 154 -5.03 -5.88 -2.33
C ASP A 154 -5.03 -4.69 -1.34
N MET A 155 -5.04 -3.46 -1.88
CA MET A 155 -5.16 -2.21 -1.11
C MET A 155 -6.60 -1.91 -0.65
N ASP A 156 -7.58 -2.73 -1.05
CA ASP A 156 -9.01 -2.47 -0.84
C ASP A 156 -9.48 -1.13 -1.43
N LEU A 157 -8.87 -0.71 -2.54
CA LEU A 157 -9.27 0.45 -3.35
C LEU A 157 -10.27 0.07 -4.43
N ALA A 158 -10.24 -1.19 -4.87
CA ALA A 158 -11.18 -1.76 -5.82
C ALA A 158 -11.91 -2.95 -5.20
N LYS A 159 -13.22 -3.06 -5.46
CA LYS A 159 -14.04 -4.16 -4.96
C LYS A 159 -13.52 -5.50 -5.52
N LYS A 160 -13.36 -6.47 -4.63
CA LYS A 160 -12.88 -7.83 -4.99
C LYS A 160 -13.86 -8.52 -5.94
N ASP A 161 -15.15 -8.33 -5.71
CA ASP A 161 -16.24 -8.91 -6.51
C ASP A 161 -17.08 -7.84 -7.22
N SER A 162 -16.52 -7.24 -8.28
CA SER A 162 -17.26 -6.33 -9.17
C SER A 162 -17.96 -7.08 -10.31
N GLY A 163 -17.89 -8.42 -10.33
CA GLY A 163 -18.18 -9.26 -11.49
C GLY A 163 -16.94 -9.51 -12.37
N LYS A 164 -17.00 -10.60 -13.15
CA LYS A 164 -15.91 -11.03 -14.05
C LYS A 164 -15.61 -9.95 -15.10
N GLY A 165 -14.35 -9.55 -15.24
CA GLY A 165 -13.93 -8.55 -16.21
C GLY A 165 -14.28 -7.12 -15.84
N LYS A 166 -14.73 -6.86 -14.60
CA LYS A 166 -15.15 -5.54 -14.15
C LYS A 166 -14.29 -5.02 -13.01
N ILE A 167 -14.27 -3.70 -12.87
CA ILE A 167 -13.63 -2.98 -11.77
C ILE A 167 -14.53 -1.85 -11.28
N GLN A 168 -14.63 -1.71 -9.97
CA GLN A 168 -15.31 -0.61 -9.30
C GLN A 168 -14.49 -0.18 -8.08
N MET A 169 -14.38 1.12 -7.85
CA MET A 169 -13.75 1.66 -6.63
C MET A 169 -14.56 1.31 -5.37
N THR A 170 -13.87 1.19 -4.24
CA THR A 170 -14.51 1.18 -2.91
C THR A 170 -14.79 2.62 -2.45
N ASP A 171 -15.51 2.77 -1.34
CA ASP A 171 -15.80 4.09 -0.75
C ASP A 171 -14.61 4.67 0.03
N LYS A 172 -13.55 3.87 0.20
CA LYS A 172 -12.40 4.24 1.00
C LYS A 172 -11.66 5.48 0.48
N PRO A 173 -11.51 5.67 -0.85
CA PRO A 173 -10.99 6.93 -1.39
C PRO A 173 -11.97 8.10 -1.36
N PHE A 174 -13.20 7.90 -0.91
CA PHE A 174 -14.28 8.88 -0.93
C PHE A 174 -15.00 8.97 0.43
N PRO A 175 -14.28 9.29 1.52
CA PRO A 175 -14.86 9.37 2.85
C PRO A 175 -15.92 10.49 2.93
N SER A 176 -17.14 10.12 3.33
CA SER A 176 -18.31 11.01 3.34
C SER A 176 -18.22 12.20 4.30
N ASN A 177 -17.27 12.18 5.23
CA ASN A 177 -17.05 13.22 6.23
C ASN A 177 -16.10 14.34 5.76
N LEU A 178 -15.60 14.28 4.53
CA LEU A 178 -14.73 15.29 3.91
C LEU A 178 -15.33 15.88 2.63
N ALA A 179 -16.61 15.59 2.35
CA ALA A 179 -17.36 16.04 1.18
C ALA A 179 -17.56 17.57 1.13
#